data_AF-A0A226MZG7-F1
#
_entry.id   AF-A0A226MZG7-F1
#
_cell.length_a   1.000
_cell.length_b   1.000
_cell.length_c   1.000
_cell.angle_alpha   90.00
_cell.angle_beta   90.00
_cell.angle_gamma   90.00
#
_symmetry.space_group_name_H-M   'P 1'
#
loop_
_entity.id
_entity.type
_entity.pdbx_description
1 polymer ?
#
loop_
_entity_poly.entity_id
_entity_poly.type
_entity_poly.pdbx_seq_one_letter_code
_entity_poly.pdbx_strand_id
1 'polypeptide(L)'
;MHPERFEMLPSVFGVDQEKRFLIDGVGNLQRASNYLSQAQWLVLKTPDCSSAFQHRLHRCFGLLYATDGNCEQALYHLANDIYLASSTFGLKSIEASGGYFHMANVFFRQNKMDIANSLYAEVTDIWHTFLVKSVQTQEQIRKLRAGKSPFTEDKEVEVSEDTMTEAQQAEAIQVLNAVLNIREKAPKQEPGETARVLHALAMLYYLILDLLKAREMGMKAFDLLKEQPQQESLEAISYLLKLIDSQPSCTK
;
A
#
# COMPACT_ATOMS: atom_id res chain seq x y z
N MET A 1 29.01 35.07 16.03
CA MET A 1 28.72 33.65 15.71
C MET A 1 29.14 33.43 14.26
N HIS A 2 30.16 32.61 14.03
CA HIS A 2 30.82 32.47 12.74
C HIS A 2 29.94 31.77 11.68
N PRO A 3 30.01 32.18 10.40
CA PRO A 3 29.14 31.70 9.31
C PRO A 3 29.65 30.44 8.57
N GLU A 4 30.57 29.67 9.16
CA GLU A 4 31.23 28.54 8.47
C GLU A 4 30.76 27.14 8.91
N ARG A 5 29.58 27.03 9.55
CA ARG A 5 29.05 25.72 10.00
C ARG A 5 27.92 25.13 9.14
N PHE A 6 27.56 25.77 8.03
CA PHE A 6 26.44 25.35 7.17
C PHE A 6 26.85 24.79 5.80
N GLU A 7 28.13 24.85 5.44
CA GLU A 7 28.66 24.24 4.22
C GLU A 7 29.17 22.82 4.49
N MET A 8 28.28 21.88 4.83
CA MET A 8 28.55 20.43 4.75
C MET A 8 27.24 19.61 4.78
N LEU A 9 26.20 20.08 4.08
CA LEU A 9 24.90 19.40 4.03
C LEU A 9 24.41 18.91 2.65
N PRO A 10 25.23 18.77 1.58
CA PRO A 10 24.82 17.94 0.45
C PRO A 10 25.11 16.44 0.63
N SER A 11 25.86 16.01 1.64
CA SER A 11 26.38 14.63 1.75
C SER A 11 25.82 13.79 2.91
N VAL A 12 24.86 14.30 3.69
CA VAL A 12 24.40 13.63 4.94
C VAL A 12 22.99 13.02 4.84
N PHE A 13 22.25 13.25 3.77
CA PHE A 13 20.94 12.61 3.57
C PHE A 13 21.04 11.42 2.62
N GLY A 14 21.80 10.42 3.04
CA GLY A 14 21.69 9.07 2.49
C GLY A 14 20.33 8.48 2.87
N VAL A 15 19.82 7.62 1.99
CA VAL A 15 18.54 6.87 2.06
C VAL A 15 18.25 6.23 3.43
N ASP A 16 19.27 6.01 4.26
CA ASP A 16 19.16 5.50 5.63
C ASP A 16 18.50 6.45 6.64
N GLN A 17 18.53 7.78 6.43
CA GLN A 17 17.83 8.76 7.28
C GLN A 17 16.31 8.78 7.01
N GLU A 18 15.89 8.47 5.79
CA GLU A 18 14.47 8.35 5.40
C GLU A 18 13.81 7.12 6.06
N LYS A 19 14.58 6.03 6.23
CA LYS A 19 14.14 4.87 7.03
C LYS A 19 14.05 5.18 8.52
N ARG A 20 14.97 6.00 9.06
CA ARG A 20 14.93 6.44 10.47
C ARG A 20 13.77 7.40 10.77
N PHE A 21 13.38 8.19 9.77
CA PHE A 21 12.27 9.12 9.78
C PHE A 21 10.89 8.45 9.92
N LEU A 22 10.70 7.23 9.40
CA LEU A 22 9.45 6.46 9.56
C LEU A 22 9.36 5.69 10.88
N ILE A 23 10.51 5.29 11.45
CA ILE A 23 10.54 4.38 12.62
C ILE A 23 10.57 5.14 13.96
N ASP A 24 11.23 6.30 14.05
CA ASP A 24 11.41 7.03 15.32
C ASP A 24 10.33 8.10 15.60
N GLY A 25 9.37 8.31 14.69
CA GLY A 25 8.31 9.32 14.79
C GLY A 25 7.25 9.05 15.87
N VAL A 26 7.23 7.86 16.48
CA VAL A 26 6.17 7.44 17.41
C VAL A 26 6.39 7.93 18.85
N GLY A 27 7.53 8.57 19.17
CA GLY A 27 7.85 8.97 20.55
C GLY A 27 7.84 10.47 20.87
N ASN A 28 7.93 11.36 19.87
CA ASN A 28 8.07 12.79 20.12
C ASN A 28 7.56 13.65 18.94
N LEU A 29 6.27 14.02 18.98
CA LEU A 29 5.61 14.86 17.98
C LEU A 29 6.39 16.15 17.68
N GLN A 30 7.02 16.75 18.69
CA GLN A 30 7.82 17.96 18.52
C GLN A 30 9.06 17.73 17.64
N ARG A 31 9.74 16.59 17.81
CA ARG A 31 10.89 16.24 16.96
C ARG A 31 10.45 15.97 15.52
N ALA A 32 9.38 15.19 15.34
CA ALA A 32 8.82 14.92 14.02
C ALA A 32 8.44 16.23 13.29
N SER A 33 7.76 17.14 13.99
CA SER A 33 7.44 18.48 13.46
C SER A 33 8.69 19.27 13.07
N ASN A 34 9.71 19.33 13.94
CA ASN A 34 10.95 20.04 13.65
C ASN A 34 11.68 19.51 12.41
N TYR A 35 11.69 18.18 12.19
CA TYR A 35 12.29 17.58 10.99
C TYR A 35 11.45 17.84 9.74
N LEU A 36 10.13 17.73 9.83
CA LEU A 36 9.23 18.01 8.71
C LEU A 36 9.31 19.46 8.25
N SER A 37 9.41 20.42 9.19
CA SER A 37 9.62 21.83 8.86
C SER A 37 10.95 22.08 8.15
N GLN A 38 12.02 21.35 8.52
CA GLN A 38 13.30 21.42 7.81
C GLN A 38 13.21 20.86 6.38
N ALA A 39 12.54 19.70 6.21
CA ALA A 39 12.31 19.13 4.89
C ALA A 39 11.45 20.06 4.01
N GLN A 40 10.42 20.69 4.57
CA GLN A 40 9.60 21.67 3.86
C GLN A 40 10.39 22.91 3.46
N TRP A 41 11.27 23.41 4.35
CA TRP A 41 12.13 24.54 4.02
C TRP A 41 13.07 24.20 2.84
N LEU A 42 13.60 22.98 2.78
CA LEU A 42 14.43 22.52 1.67
C LEU A 42 13.64 22.49 0.35
N VAL A 43 12.40 22.01 0.36
CA VAL A 43 11.50 22.05 -0.81
C VAL A 43 11.25 23.49 -1.27
N LEU A 44 10.98 24.42 -0.35
CA LEU A 44 10.78 25.83 -0.69
C LEU A 44 12.03 26.50 -1.28
N LYS A 45 13.23 25.99 -0.95
CA LYS A 45 14.49 26.46 -1.52
C LYS A 45 14.86 25.77 -2.83
N THR A 46 14.16 24.73 -3.22
CA THR A 46 14.46 23.91 -4.39
C THR A 46 13.25 23.90 -5.32
N PRO A 47 13.16 24.86 -6.27
CA PRO A 47 11.98 25.03 -7.11
C PRO A 47 11.63 23.81 -7.97
N ASP A 48 12.58 22.90 -8.20
CA ASP A 48 12.41 21.67 -8.98
C ASP A 48 12.35 20.38 -8.13
N CYS A 49 11.95 20.48 -6.85
CA CYS A 49 11.74 19.28 -6.04
C CYS A 49 10.70 18.35 -6.68
N SER A 50 11.04 17.09 -6.90
CA SER A 50 10.18 16.16 -7.62
C SER A 50 8.83 15.95 -6.90
N SER A 51 7.75 15.82 -7.67
CA SER A 51 6.42 15.49 -7.14
C SER A 51 6.44 14.19 -6.31
N ALA A 52 7.32 13.24 -6.66
CA ALA A 52 7.61 12.00 -5.94
C ALA A 52 8.19 12.20 -4.52
N PHE A 53 8.83 13.33 -4.24
CA PHE A 53 9.26 13.71 -2.90
C PHE A 53 8.17 14.52 -2.19
N GLN A 54 7.56 15.47 -2.91
CA GLN A 54 6.55 16.38 -2.34
C GLN A 54 5.33 15.64 -1.79
N HIS A 55 4.81 14.63 -2.50
CA HIS A 55 3.64 13.89 -2.01
C HIS A 55 3.93 13.15 -0.69
N ARG A 56 5.11 12.51 -0.57
CA ARG A 56 5.57 11.87 0.68
C ARG A 56 5.67 12.87 1.83
N LEU A 57 6.20 14.07 1.57
CA LEU A 57 6.26 15.12 2.58
C LEU A 57 4.85 15.53 3.05
N HIS A 58 3.93 15.73 2.11
CA HIS A 58 2.52 16.02 2.41
C HIS A 58 1.87 14.89 3.21
N ARG A 59 2.12 13.62 2.89
CA ARG A 59 1.64 12.48 3.67
C ARG A 59 2.09 12.55 5.12
N CYS A 60 3.36 12.89 5.35
CA CYS A 60 3.91 12.97 6.69
C CYS A 60 3.32 14.13 7.51
N PHE A 61 3.12 15.30 6.90
CA PHE A 61 2.37 16.39 7.56
C PHE A 61 0.92 15.99 7.85
N GLY A 62 0.28 15.31 6.90
CA GLY A 62 -1.07 14.76 7.07
C GLY A 62 -1.18 13.89 8.31
N LEU A 63 -0.24 12.94 8.47
CA LEU A 63 -0.15 12.05 9.63
C LEU A 63 0.16 12.79 10.94
N LEU A 64 1.07 13.77 10.90
CA LEU A 64 1.42 14.58 12.06
C LEU A 64 0.18 15.32 12.59
N TYR A 65 -0.51 16.07 11.73
CA TYR A 65 -1.71 16.82 12.11
C TYR A 65 -2.86 15.89 12.51
N ALA A 66 -2.97 14.73 11.88
CA ALA A 66 -3.95 13.71 12.24
C ALA A 66 -3.68 13.10 13.63
N THR A 67 -2.43 13.11 14.09
CA THR A 67 -2.03 12.65 15.43
C THR A 67 -2.22 13.76 16.47
N ASP A 68 -1.99 15.02 16.08
CA ASP A 68 -2.27 16.22 16.87
C ASP A 68 -3.78 16.50 17.05
N GLY A 69 -4.64 15.81 16.29
CA GLY A 69 -6.09 16.02 16.30
C GLY A 69 -6.56 17.17 15.41
N ASN A 70 -5.64 17.88 14.76
CA ASN A 70 -5.94 18.92 13.78
C ASN A 70 -6.39 18.30 12.44
N CYS A 71 -7.67 17.92 12.40
CA CYS A 71 -8.22 17.21 11.24
C CYS A 71 -8.25 18.06 9.97
N GLU A 72 -8.43 19.37 10.06
CA GLU A 72 -8.48 20.25 8.88
C GLU A 72 -7.13 20.28 8.15
N GLN A 73 -6.04 20.53 8.89
CA GLN A 73 -4.70 20.50 8.32
C GLN A 73 -4.30 19.10 7.86
N ALA A 74 -4.72 18.06 8.59
CA ALA A 74 -4.51 16.69 8.15
C ALA A 74 -5.14 16.44 6.76
N LEU A 75 -6.42 16.80 6.59
CA LEU A 75 -7.12 16.61 5.32
C LEU A 75 -6.52 17.45 4.19
N TYR A 76 -6.11 18.70 4.46
CA TYR A 76 -5.43 19.54 3.48
C TYR A 76 -4.15 18.87 2.96
N HIS A 77 -3.29 18.40 3.87
CA HIS A 77 -2.04 17.77 3.48
C HIS A 77 -2.26 16.43 2.78
N LEU A 78 -3.19 15.60 3.26
CA LEU A 78 -3.52 14.32 2.62
C LEU A 78 -4.13 14.49 1.22
N ALA A 79 -4.93 15.54 0.99
CA ALA A 79 -5.46 15.85 -0.34
C ALA A 79 -4.33 16.21 -1.33
N ASN A 80 -3.33 16.97 -0.87
CA ASN A 80 -2.16 17.30 -1.67
C ASN A 80 -1.28 16.06 -1.95
N ASP A 81 -1.11 15.15 -0.98
CA ASP A 81 -0.44 13.86 -1.21
C ASP A 81 -1.13 13.07 -2.34
N ILE A 82 -2.45 12.88 -2.23
CA ILE A 82 -3.24 12.16 -3.24
C ILE A 82 -3.11 12.82 -4.61
N TYR A 83 -3.24 14.14 -4.69
CA TYR A 83 -3.14 14.89 -5.95
C TYR A 83 -1.76 14.72 -6.60
N LEU A 84 -0.69 14.94 -5.85
CA LEU A 84 0.68 14.87 -6.35
C LEU A 84 1.07 13.43 -6.72
N ALA A 85 0.71 12.44 -5.89
CA ALA A 85 0.93 11.03 -6.18
C ALA A 85 0.20 10.62 -7.46
N SER A 86 -1.09 10.96 -7.56
CA SER A 86 -1.90 10.64 -8.75
C SER A 86 -1.36 11.30 -10.01
N SER A 87 -0.89 12.55 -9.93
CA SER A 87 -0.29 13.26 -11.05
C SER A 87 1.03 12.66 -11.51
N THR A 88 1.76 11.97 -10.62
CA THR A 88 3.10 11.44 -10.89
C THR A 88 3.06 9.99 -11.35
N PHE A 89 2.24 9.16 -10.69
CA PHE A 89 2.22 7.71 -10.84
C PHE A 89 0.90 7.19 -11.45
N GLY A 90 -0.09 8.06 -11.63
CA GLY A 90 -1.42 7.73 -12.16
C GLY A 90 -2.47 7.56 -11.06
N LEU A 91 -3.74 7.69 -11.45
CA LEU A 91 -4.90 7.73 -10.53
C LEU A 91 -5.08 6.46 -9.68
N LYS A 92 -4.72 5.29 -10.23
CA LYS A 92 -4.87 3.99 -9.56
C LYS A 92 -3.53 3.40 -9.14
N SER A 93 -2.57 4.25 -8.77
CA SER A 93 -1.26 3.82 -8.32
C SER A 93 -1.27 3.48 -6.83
N ILE A 94 -0.43 2.52 -6.44
CA ILE A 94 -0.26 2.14 -5.02
C ILE A 94 0.31 3.31 -4.20
N GLU A 95 1.08 4.22 -4.80
CA GLU A 95 1.61 5.44 -4.17
C GLU A 95 0.51 6.39 -3.73
N ALA A 96 -0.61 6.48 -4.47
CA ALA A 96 -1.76 7.29 -4.09
C ALA A 96 -2.62 6.61 -3.00
N SER A 97 -2.56 5.28 -2.89
CA SER A 97 -3.38 4.51 -1.94
C SER A 97 -3.14 4.88 -0.48
N GLY A 98 -1.90 5.18 -0.10
CA GLY A 98 -1.53 5.58 1.27
C GLY A 98 -2.22 6.87 1.71
N GLY A 99 -2.30 7.85 0.81
CA GLY A 99 -3.01 9.11 1.05
C GLY A 99 -4.51 8.90 1.26
N TYR A 100 -5.16 8.10 0.40
CA TYR A 100 -6.57 7.73 0.56
C TYR A 100 -6.83 7.00 1.88
N PHE A 101 -5.97 6.06 2.26
CA PHE A 101 -6.11 5.30 3.51
C PHE A 101 -6.02 6.19 4.75
N HIS A 102 -5.04 7.08 4.80
CA HIS A 102 -4.91 8.01 5.92
C HIS A 102 -6.04 9.03 5.97
N MET A 103 -6.52 9.49 4.80
CA MET A 103 -7.68 10.38 4.73
C MET A 103 -8.95 9.67 5.24
N ALA A 104 -9.14 8.40 4.87
CA ALA A 104 -10.22 7.58 5.39
C ALA A 104 -10.17 7.46 6.92
N ASN A 105 -8.98 7.24 7.51
CA ASN A 105 -8.80 7.17 8.96
C ASN A 105 -9.13 8.50 9.67
N VAL A 106 -8.91 9.64 9.03
CA VAL A 106 -9.33 10.95 9.57
C VAL A 106 -10.86 11.07 9.55
N PHE A 107 -11.52 10.75 8.43
CA PHE A 107 -12.98 10.79 8.34
C PHE A 107 -13.67 9.77 9.25
N PHE A 108 -13.08 8.59 9.42
CA PHE A 108 -13.54 7.56 10.35
C PHE A 108 -13.57 8.09 11.79
N ARG A 109 -12.50 8.76 12.22
CA ARG A 109 -12.43 9.41 13.56
C ARG A 109 -13.40 10.58 13.72
N GLN A 110 -13.80 11.22 12.62
CA GLN A 110 -14.86 12.24 12.61
C GLN A 110 -16.28 11.64 12.58
N ASN A 111 -16.43 10.30 12.61
CA ASN A 111 -17.70 9.60 12.45
C ASN A 111 -18.40 9.87 11.10
N LYS A 112 -17.65 10.27 10.07
CA LYS A 112 -18.14 10.45 8.68
C LYS A 112 -17.96 9.15 7.90
N MET A 113 -18.75 8.15 8.30
CA MET A 113 -18.58 6.75 7.90
C MET A 113 -18.82 6.51 6.41
N ASP A 114 -19.73 7.25 5.79
CA ASP A 114 -20.00 7.23 4.35
C ASP A 114 -18.77 7.62 3.52
N ILE A 115 -18.10 8.70 3.90
CA ILE A 115 -16.88 9.18 3.24
C ILE A 115 -15.72 8.21 3.52
N ALA A 116 -15.54 7.80 4.77
CA ALA A 116 -14.49 6.86 5.15
C ALA A 116 -14.62 5.53 4.40
N ASN A 117 -15.82 4.96 4.31
CA ASN A 117 -16.08 3.71 3.59
C ASN A 117 -15.80 3.83 2.09
N SER A 118 -16.17 4.96 1.48
CA SER A 118 -15.89 5.22 0.06
C SER A 118 -14.38 5.26 -0.21
N LEU A 119 -13.62 5.91 0.66
CA LEU A 119 -12.16 5.97 0.56
C LEU A 119 -11.50 4.61 0.82
N TYR A 120 -11.98 3.84 1.81
CA TYR A 120 -11.48 2.47 2.03
C TYR A 120 -11.80 1.53 0.86
N ALA A 121 -12.94 1.72 0.19
CA ALA A 121 -13.26 0.97 -1.03
C ALA A 121 -12.27 1.31 -2.15
N GLU A 122 -11.96 2.60 -2.36
CA GLU A 122 -10.96 3.03 -3.35
C GLU A 122 -9.57 2.46 -3.06
N VAL A 123 -9.12 2.50 -1.79
CA VAL A 123 -7.86 1.87 -1.37
C VAL A 123 -7.86 0.38 -1.71
N THR A 124 -8.97 -0.30 -1.45
CA THR A 124 -9.11 -1.73 -1.74
C THR A 124 -9.06 -1.99 -3.25
N ASP A 125 -9.71 -1.17 -4.07
CA ASP A 125 -9.73 -1.30 -5.53
C ASP A 125 -8.34 -1.10 -6.14
N ILE A 126 -7.59 -0.12 -5.66
CA ILE A 126 -6.20 0.14 -6.09
C ILE A 126 -5.33 -1.09 -5.80
N TRP A 127 -5.32 -1.57 -4.56
CA TRP A 127 -4.54 -2.74 -4.18
C TRP A 127 -4.99 -4.01 -4.91
N HIS A 128 -6.30 -4.22 -5.04
CA HIS A 128 -6.85 -5.37 -5.74
C HIS A 128 -6.41 -5.38 -7.22
N THR A 129 -6.52 -4.25 -7.91
CA THR A 129 -6.08 -4.09 -9.30
C THR A 129 -4.60 -4.38 -9.46
N PHE A 130 -3.77 -3.86 -8.56
CA PHE A 130 -2.32 -4.11 -8.57
C PHE A 130 -2.02 -5.60 -8.36
N LEU A 131 -2.62 -6.22 -7.34
CA LEU A 131 -2.36 -7.61 -6.97
C LEU A 131 -2.84 -8.60 -8.03
N VAL A 132 -3.97 -8.34 -8.70
CA VAL A 132 -4.42 -9.16 -9.84
C VAL A 132 -3.37 -9.19 -10.94
N LYS A 133 -2.81 -8.02 -11.30
CA LYS A 133 -1.74 -7.93 -12.31
C LYS A 133 -0.49 -8.68 -11.84
N SER A 134 -0.08 -8.50 -10.59
CA SER A 134 1.10 -9.17 -10.03
C SER A 134 0.96 -10.70 -10.06
N VAL A 135 -0.21 -11.24 -9.67
CA VAL A 135 -0.48 -12.69 -9.74
C VAL A 135 -0.41 -13.18 -11.17
N GLN A 136 -1.06 -12.48 -12.12
CA GLN A 136 -1.02 -12.85 -13.54
C GLN A 136 0.41 -12.84 -14.10
N THR A 137 1.20 -11.81 -13.80
CA THR A 137 2.62 -11.73 -14.21
C THR A 137 3.43 -12.89 -13.64
N GLN A 138 3.27 -13.21 -12.35
CA GLN A 138 3.96 -14.35 -11.72
C GLN A 138 3.60 -15.69 -12.40
N GLU A 139 2.32 -15.89 -12.73
CA GLU A 139 1.87 -17.08 -13.45
C GLU A 139 2.50 -17.20 -14.84
N GLN A 140 2.56 -16.11 -15.60
CA GLN A 140 3.18 -16.11 -16.93
C GLN A 140 4.67 -16.44 -16.86
N ILE A 141 5.38 -15.85 -15.90
CA ILE A 141 6.81 -16.15 -15.65
C ILE A 141 6.98 -17.64 -15.33
N ARG A 142 6.11 -18.22 -14.48
CA ARG A 142 6.14 -19.66 -14.16
C ARG A 142 5.90 -20.54 -15.38
N LYS A 143 4.91 -20.21 -16.22
CA LYS A 143 4.61 -20.95 -17.46
C LYS A 143 5.79 -20.91 -18.44
N LEU A 144 6.41 -19.74 -18.62
CA LEU A 144 7.59 -19.57 -19.47
C LEU A 144 8.78 -20.38 -18.96
N ARG A 145 8.98 -20.44 -17.64
CA ARG A 145 10.05 -21.25 -17.02
C ARG A 145 9.80 -22.75 -17.18
N ALA A 146 8.56 -23.21 -17.02
CA ALA A 146 8.19 -24.62 -17.19
C ALA A 146 8.33 -25.11 -18.64
N GLY A 147 8.18 -24.21 -19.62
CA GLY A 147 8.32 -24.52 -21.05
C GLY A 147 9.75 -24.50 -21.60
N LYS A 148 10.73 -23.97 -20.86
CA LYS A 148 12.14 -23.94 -21.30
C LYS A 148 12.85 -25.24 -20.90
N SER A 149 13.35 -25.96 -21.90
CA SER A 149 14.24 -27.12 -21.72
C SER A 149 15.56 -26.70 -21.04
N PRO A 150 16.19 -27.53 -20.18
CA PRO A 150 17.43 -27.20 -19.47
C PRO A 150 18.66 -26.88 -20.33
N PHE A 151 18.56 -26.90 -21.66
CA PHE A 151 19.69 -26.87 -22.59
C PHE A 151 19.83 -25.59 -23.44
N THR A 152 19.12 -24.51 -23.12
CA THR A 152 19.33 -23.21 -23.81
C THR A 152 19.96 -22.19 -22.87
N GLU A 153 21.20 -21.82 -23.18
CA GLU A 153 22.05 -20.85 -22.47
C GLU A 153 21.31 -19.55 -22.11
N ASP A 154 21.32 -19.27 -20.82
CA ASP A 154 21.40 -17.98 -20.13
C ASP A 154 21.11 -16.73 -20.99
N LYS A 155 19.83 -16.51 -21.27
CA LYS A 155 19.31 -15.14 -21.20
C LYS A 155 18.75 -14.98 -19.80
N GLU A 156 19.49 -14.26 -18.96
CA GLU A 156 18.99 -13.66 -17.72
C GLU A 156 17.58 -13.17 -18.00
N VAL A 157 16.58 -13.85 -17.42
CA VAL A 157 15.22 -13.33 -17.43
C VAL A 157 15.34 -12.09 -16.57
N GLU A 158 15.42 -10.92 -17.22
CA GLU A 158 15.34 -9.63 -16.54
C GLU A 158 14.24 -9.75 -15.50
N VAL A 159 14.64 -9.72 -14.22
CA VAL A 159 13.70 -9.77 -13.11
C VAL A 159 12.85 -8.53 -13.29
N SER A 160 11.64 -8.72 -13.82
CA SER A 160 10.74 -7.63 -14.14
C SER A 160 10.63 -6.71 -12.92
N GLU A 161 10.76 -5.42 -13.17
CA GLU A 161 10.59 -4.30 -12.23
C GLU A 161 9.24 -4.36 -11.45
N ASP A 162 8.33 -5.25 -11.89
CA ASP A 162 7.01 -5.55 -11.32
C ASP A 162 7.00 -6.42 -10.04
N THR A 163 8.15 -6.84 -9.50
CA THR A 163 8.15 -7.57 -8.23
C THR A 163 7.95 -6.62 -7.06
N MET A 164 6.82 -6.74 -6.35
CA MET A 164 6.48 -5.89 -5.22
C MET A 164 7.59 -5.89 -4.15
N THR A 165 8.08 -4.69 -3.80
CA THR A 165 9.14 -4.49 -2.80
C THR A 165 8.69 -4.88 -1.39
N GLU A 166 9.63 -5.19 -0.49
CA GLU A 166 9.32 -5.49 0.91
C GLU A 166 8.53 -4.35 1.61
N ALA A 167 8.84 -3.09 1.26
CA ALA A 167 8.11 -1.94 1.79
C ALA A 167 6.65 -1.92 1.33
N GLN A 168 6.40 -2.16 0.04
CA GLN A 168 5.04 -2.25 -0.51
C GLN A 168 4.29 -3.45 0.06
N GLN A 169 4.96 -4.59 0.28
CA GLN A 169 4.37 -5.76 0.95
C GLN A 169 3.93 -5.41 2.37
N ALA A 170 4.79 -4.77 3.17
CA ALA A 170 4.47 -4.36 4.54
C ALA A 170 3.32 -3.36 4.59
N GLU A 171 3.33 -2.35 3.69
CA GLU A 171 2.25 -1.37 3.57
C GLU A 171 0.93 -2.04 3.19
N ALA A 172 0.93 -2.91 2.18
CA ALA A 172 -0.27 -3.66 1.76
C ALA A 172 -0.84 -4.51 2.90
N ILE A 173 0.01 -5.24 3.63
CA ILE A 173 -0.41 -6.06 4.79
C ILE A 173 -1.05 -5.15 5.84
N GLN A 174 -0.41 -4.03 6.19
CA GLN A 174 -0.92 -3.13 7.21
C GLN A 174 -2.26 -2.51 6.80
N VAL A 175 -2.32 -1.95 5.59
CA VAL A 175 -3.49 -1.24 5.07
C VAL A 175 -4.68 -2.19 4.91
N LEU A 176 -4.51 -3.31 4.21
CA LEU A 176 -5.62 -4.22 3.93
C LEU A 176 -6.14 -4.91 5.20
N ASN A 177 -5.28 -5.27 6.16
CA ASN A 177 -5.75 -5.80 7.45
C ASN A 177 -6.48 -4.72 8.28
N ALA A 178 -6.02 -3.47 8.25
CA ALA A 178 -6.73 -2.38 8.93
C ALA A 178 -8.12 -2.15 8.32
N VAL A 179 -8.23 -2.13 6.99
CA VAL A 179 -9.51 -2.02 6.29
C VAL A 179 -10.42 -3.21 6.63
N LEU A 180 -9.91 -4.44 6.62
CA LEU A 180 -10.68 -5.64 6.98
C LEU A 180 -11.26 -5.52 8.39
N ASN A 181 -10.42 -5.20 9.38
CA ASN A 181 -10.82 -5.04 10.77
C ASN A 181 -11.91 -3.97 10.96
N ILE A 182 -11.83 -2.86 10.21
CA ILE A 182 -12.85 -1.82 10.22
C ILE A 182 -14.17 -2.34 9.64
N ARG A 183 -14.12 -3.04 8.51
CA ARG A 183 -15.32 -3.59 7.85
C ARG A 183 -16.00 -4.67 8.69
N GLU A 184 -15.23 -5.58 9.29
CA GLU A 184 -15.77 -6.63 10.17
C GLU A 184 -16.48 -6.04 11.40
N LYS A 185 -16.00 -4.91 11.92
CA LYS A 185 -16.60 -4.21 13.07
C LYS A 185 -17.70 -3.22 12.69
N ALA A 186 -17.94 -2.99 11.40
CA ALA A 186 -18.93 -2.01 10.97
C ALA A 186 -20.36 -2.46 11.33
N PRO A 187 -21.23 -1.55 11.82
CA PRO A 187 -22.63 -1.90 12.12
C PRO A 187 -23.40 -2.39 10.89
N LYS A 188 -23.11 -1.80 9.74
CA LYS A 188 -23.63 -2.22 8.44
C LYS A 188 -22.59 -3.10 7.76
N GLN A 189 -22.90 -4.39 7.65
CA GLN A 189 -22.07 -5.34 6.94
C GLN A 189 -22.28 -5.21 5.44
N GLU A 190 -21.18 -5.17 4.68
CA GLU A 190 -21.18 -5.14 3.21
C GLU A 190 -20.35 -6.32 2.70
N PRO A 191 -20.95 -7.54 2.60
CA PRO A 191 -20.20 -8.76 2.36
C PRO A 191 -19.37 -8.74 1.08
N GLY A 192 -19.86 -8.10 0.01
CA GLY A 192 -19.12 -7.97 -1.24
C GLY A 192 -17.83 -7.15 -1.09
N GLU A 193 -17.88 -6.03 -0.37
CA GLU A 193 -16.70 -5.21 -0.10
C GLU A 193 -15.73 -5.92 0.85
N THR A 194 -16.24 -6.60 1.88
CA THR A 194 -15.41 -7.42 2.79
C THR A 194 -14.73 -8.56 2.04
N ALA A 195 -15.44 -9.26 1.15
CA ALA A 195 -14.89 -10.32 0.33
C ALA A 195 -13.82 -9.79 -0.65
N ARG A 196 -13.98 -8.57 -1.19
CA ARG A 196 -12.96 -7.95 -2.04
C ARG A 196 -11.65 -7.70 -1.26
N VAL A 197 -11.72 -7.22 -0.03
CA VAL A 197 -10.53 -7.03 0.84
C VAL A 197 -9.87 -8.38 1.15
N LEU A 198 -10.66 -9.40 1.49
CA LEU A 198 -10.15 -10.75 1.76
C LEU A 198 -9.50 -11.37 0.51
N HIS A 199 -10.08 -11.17 -0.66
CA HIS A 199 -9.49 -11.61 -1.92
C HIS A 199 -8.16 -10.89 -2.22
N ALA A 200 -8.07 -9.58 -1.97
CA ALA A 200 -6.81 -8.85 -2.07
C ALA A 200 -5.76 -9.41 -1.10
N LEU A 201 -6.10 -9.64 0.17
CA LEU A 201 -5.21 -10.28 1.14
C LEU A 201 -4.78 -11.68 0.71
N ALA A 202 -5.68 -12.48 0.14
CA ALA A 202 -5.35 -13.81 -0.36
C ALA A 202 -4.29 -13.75 -1.49
N MET A 203 -4.45 -12.84 -2.45
CA MET A 203 -3.47 -12.62 -3.53
C MET A 203 -2.13 -12.13 -2.97
N LEU A 204 -2.17 -11.20 -2.01
CA LEU A 204 -0.96 -10.70 -1.34
C LEU A 204 -0.19 -11.82 -0.63
N TYR A 205 -0.88 -12.63 0.17
CA TYR A 205 -0.27 -13.76 0.87
C TYR A 205 0.26 -14.82 -0.10
N TYR A 206 -0.42 -15.06 -1.22
CA TYR A 206 0.05 -15.94 -2.28
C TYR A 206 1.36 -15.43 -2.91
N LEU A 207 1.43 -14.13 -3.24
CA LEU A 207 2.62 -13.51 -3.84
C LEU A 207 3.84 -13.58 -2.93
N ILE A 208 3.66 -13.43 -1.61
CA ILE A 208 4.74 -13.54 -0.61
C ILE A 208 4.98 -14.99 -0.14
N LEU A 209 4.30 -15.97 -0.75
CA LEU A 209 4.42 -17.41 -0.47
C LEU A 209 3.95 -17.86 0.94
N ASP A 210 3.13 -17.07 1.63
CA ASP A 210 2.41 -17.49 2.83
C ASP A 210 1.11 -18.20 2.43
N LEU A 211 1.25 -19.43 1.90
CA LEU A 211 0.14 -20.19 1.31
C LEU A 211 -0.96 -20.52 2.32
N LEU A 212 -0.62 -20.67 3.61
CA LEU A 212 -1.59 -20.96 4.66
C LEU A 212 -2.55 -19.77 4.86
N LYS A 213 -2.00 -18.56 5.02
CA LYS A 213 -2.84 -17.35 5.13
C LYS A 213 -3.56 -17.04 3.82
N ALA A 214 -2.90 -17.26 2.68
CA ALA A 214 -3.53 -17.08 1.38
C ALA A 214 -4.80 -17.92 1.26
N ARG A 215 -4.71 -19.19 1.66
CA ARG A 215 -5.85 -20.11 1.66
C ARG A 215 -6.93 -19.71 2.66
N GLU A 216 -6.55 -19.32 3.87
CA GLU A 216 -7.49 -18.87 4.89
C GLU A 216 -8.32 -17.68 4.42
N MET A 217 -7.66 -16.63 3.90
CA MET A 217 -8.33 -15.43 3.41
C MET A 217 -9.18 -15.72 2.17
N GLY A 218 -8.68 -16.56 1.24
CA GLY A 218 -9.43 -16.97 0.06
C GLY A 218 -10.69 -17.76 0.38
N MET A 219 -10.62 -18.68 1.35
CA MET A 219 -11.79 -19.43 1.81
C MET A 219 -12.82 -18.53 2.47
N LYS A 220 -12.39 -17.60 3.35
CA LYS A 220 -13.29 -16.60 3.95
C LYS A 220 -13.99 -15.74 2.89
N ALA A 221 -13.26 -15.30 1.87
CA ALA A 221 -13.83 -14.53 0.76
C ALA A 221 -14.87 -15.35 -0.02
N PHE A 222 -14.56 -16.61 -0.31
CA PHE A 222 -15.45 -17.54 -1.01
C PHE A 222 -16.74 -17.80 -0.21
N ASP A 223 -16.60 -18.06 1.09
CA ASP A 223 -17.73 -18.33 1.98
C ASP A 223 -18.68 -17.13 2.13
N LEU A 224 -18.16 -15.89 2.04
CA LEU A 224 -18.99 -14.70 2.04
C LEU A 224 -19.76 -14.49 0.73
N LEU A 225 -19.17 -14.89 -0.40
CA LEU A 225 -19.77 -14.65 -1.73
C LEU A 225 -20.65 -15.79 -2.24
N LYS A 226 -20.53 -17.01 -1.69
CA LYS A 226 -21.39 -18.14 -2.10
C LYS A 226 -22.88 -17.88 -1.89
N GLU A 227 -23.22 -16.98 -0.97
CA GLU A 227 -24.58 -16.58 -0.66
C GLU A 227 -25.05 -15.36 -1.48
N GLN A 228 -24.19 -14.84 -2.39
CA GLN A 228 -24.45 -13.65 -3.18
C GLN A 228 -24.50 -13.95 -4.69
N PRO A 229 -25.22 -13.14 -5.49
CA PRO A 229 -25.35 -13.33 -6.94
C PRO A 229 -24.08 -12.96 -7.76
N GLN A 230 -22.97 -12.59 -7.10
CA GLN A 230 -21.76 -12.07 -7.75
C GLN A 230 -20.85 -13.20 -8.27
N GLN A 231 -21.29 -13.88 -9.33
CA GLN A 231 -20.65 -15.06 -9.89
C GLN A 231 -19.19 -14.83 -10.34
N GLU A 232 -18.89 -13.71 -10.99
CA GLU A 232 -17.55 -13.40 -11.51
C GLU A 232 -16.49 -13.29 -10.40
N SER A 233 -16.86 -12.71 -9.26
CA SER A 233 -15.95 -12.57 -8.11
C SER A 233 -15.64 -13.91 -7.47
N LEU A 234 -16.64 -14.82 -7.43
CA LEU A 234 -16.49 -16.17 -6.91
C LEU A 234 -15.60 -17.04 -7.80
N GLU A 235 -15.68 -16.88 -9.11
CA GLU A 235 -14.81 -17.57 -10.08
C GLU A 235 -13.34 -17.15 -9.92
N ALA A 236 -13.07 -15.86 -9.76
CA ALA A 236 -11.72 -15.35 -9.55
C ALA A 236 -11.09 -15.90 -8.25
N ILE A 237 -11.85 -15.93 -7.15
CA ILE A 237 -11.38 -16.50 -5.87
C ILE A 237 -11.16 -18.02 -6.00
N SER A 238 -12.08 -18.73 -6.68
CA SER A 238 -11.95 -20.17 -6.92
C SER A 238 -10.70 -20.50 -7.72
N TYR A 239 -10.38 -19.68 -8.72
CA TYR A 239 -9.16 -19.81 -9.51
C TYR A 239 -7.93 -19.63 -8.63
N LEU A 240 -7.87 -18.58 -7.80
CA LEU A 240 -6.76 -18.36 -6.87
C LEU A 240 -6.57 -19.53 -5.89
N LEU A 241 -7.65 -20.08 -5.34
CA LEU A 241 -7.60 -21.24 -4.43
C LEU A 241 -6.99 -22.48 -5.12
N LYS A 242 -7.38 -22.74 -6.37
CA LYS A 242 -6.76 -23.82 -7.17
C LYS A 242 -5.27 -23.57 -7.40
N LEU A 243 -4.87 -22.31 -7.63
CA LEU A 243 -3.45 -21.96 -7.77
C LEU A 243 -2.67 -22.22 -6.49
N ILE A 244 -3.22 -21.86 -5.33
CA ILE A 244 -2.60 -22.12 -4.02
C ILE A 244 -2.40 -23.63 -3.83
N ASP A 245 -3.41 -24.44 -4.13
CA ASP A 245 -3.37 -25.90 -3.96
C ASP A 245 -2.41 -26.60 -4.92
N SER A 246 -2.19 -26.00 -6.10
CA SER A 246 -1.24 -26.52 -7.10
C SER A 246 0.22 -26.23 -6.75
N GLN A 247 0.50 -25.34 -5.79
CA GLN A 247 1.86 -25.08 -5.37
C GLN A 247 2.38 -26.23 -4.51
N PRO A 248 3.57 -26.78 -4.81
CA PRO A 248 4.18 -27.78 -3.94
C PRO A 248 4.36 -27.16 -2.56
N SER A 249 3.72 -27.75 -1.56
CA SER A 249 3.87 -27.36 -0.16
C SER A 249 5.36 -27.50 0.20
N CYS A 250 6.08 -26.39 0.20
CA CYS A 250 7.45 -26.35 0.68
C CYS A 250 7.37 -26.44 2.20
N THR A 251 7.22 -27.66 2.71
CA THR A 251 7.55 -27.99 4.09
C THR A 251 9.05 -27.75 4.24
N LYS A 252 9.40 -26.66 4.92
CA LYS A 252 10.72 -26.52 5.55
C LYS A 252 10.88 -27.55 6.66
#